data_AF-A0A8S3DSP3-F1
#
_entry.id   AF-A0A8S3DSP3-F1
#
_cell.length_a   1.000
_cell.length_b   1.000
_cell.length_c   1.000
_cell.angle_alpha   90.00
_cell.angle_beta   90.00
_cell.angle_gamma   90.00
#
_symmetry.space_group_name_H-M   'P 1'
#
loop_
_entity.id
_entity.type
_entity.pdbx_description
1 polymer ?
#
loop_
_entity_poly.entity_id
_entity_poly.type
_entity_poly.pdbx_seq_one_letter_code
_entity_poly.pdbx_strand_id
1 'polypeptide(L)'
;FLIGITANKEILRLLNEYASDSSLIKSVIKPLWDSRPHEDARACLILTLLNFINKLQSNEDKTFVWKILEEAADDNYLPVVQSLFSAHRGSSRWPLSRLITSSDDNFQAFINRIQFRILDHPTSLEARLWAWTNIDCEHCDVQKLIEKVKQLCIQFDKNANTLWESAFNKIISYYKQQKISSSNEVIDIIKKLVSIRAEVDSKENAIDNQHDLPVYHRIHRILTILIDRINQFDNEKKLSFRSLAPIILQFDKTFTLTIGTLLIKIAQNRDDLKAILTLFQENLPENYFENILIRLAEILSNKKSNCFVQQLTVNEKLDLAQWFIKEKDCGLFVFDLLKSHVFNQPGADREQCQTLLRQMRQSENLFLRQQALEYTVRWKRKREKHQRQRNELSVTNASSDPDTSDFSLFEIFDSIEI
;
A
#
# COMPACT_ATOMS: atom_id res chain seq x y z
N PHE A 1 -22.17 -38.39 15.99
CA PHE A 1 -21.36 -37.15 16.16
C PHE A 1 -21.88 -36.03 15.25
N LEU A 2 -21.87 -36.18 13.91
CA LEU A 2 -22.43 -35.18 12.97
C LEU A 2 -23.89 -34.79 13.30
N ILE A 3 -24.76 -35.78 13.54
CA ILE A 3 -26.18 -35.56 13.88
C ILE A 3 -26.35 -34.70 15.15
N GLY A 4 -25.45 -34.82 16.12
CA GLY A 4 -25.48 -34.02 17.35
C GLY A 4 -25.05 -32.56 17.14
N ILE A 5 -24.11 -32.32 16.21
CA ILE A 5 -23.69 -30.96 15.84
C ILE A 5 -24.81 -30.25 15.08
N THR A 6 -25.46 -30.92 14.12
CA THR A 6 -26.57 -30.33 13.36
C THR A 6 -27.80 -30.07 14.23
N ALA A 7 -28.13 -31.00 15.14
CA ALA A 7 -29.22 -30.81 16.10
C ALA A 7 -28.95 -29.62 17.04
N ASN A 8 -27.71 -29.47 17.55
CA ASN A 8 -27.36 -28.34 18.41
C ASN A 8 -27.42 -26.99 17.67
N LYS A 9 -27.02 -26.94 16.38
CA LYS A 9 -27.15 -25.72 15.56
C LYS A 9 -28.62 -25.33 15.35
N GLU A 10 -29.48 -26.32 15.08
CA GLU A 10 -30.89 -26.07 14.83
C GLU A 10 -31.66 -25.72 16.10
N ILE A 11 -31.34 -26.35 17.23
CA ILE A 11 -31.87 -25.97 18.55
C ILE A 11 -31.47 -24.53 18.88
N LEU A 12 -30.20 -24.15 18.69
CA LEU A 12 -29.75 -22.78 18.93
C LEU A 12 -30.38 -21.76 17.95
N ARG A 13 -30.62 -22.14 16.69
CA ARG A 13 -31.37 -21.33 15.71
C ARG A 13 -32.80 -21.07 16.19
N LEU A 14 -33.49 -22.11 16.65
CA LEU A 14 -34.84 -22.03 17.18
C LEU A 14 -34.88 -21.21 18.49
N LEU A 15 -33.91 -21.36 19.37
CA LEU A 15 -33.79 -20.52 20.57
C LEU A 15 -33.61 -19.04 20.19
N ASN A 16 -32.90 -18.73 19.11
CA ASN A 16 -32.75 -17.38 18.57
C ASN A 16 -34.07 -16.79 18.01
N GLU A 17 -34.89 -17.63 17.37
CA GLU A 17 -36.19 -17.22 16.79
C GLU A 17 -37.28 -17.04 17.85
N TYR A 18 -37.23 -17.79 18.95
CA TYR A 18 -38.36 -17.88 19.89
C TYR A 18 -38.05 -17.41 21.32
N ALA A 19 -36.80 -17.17 21.68
CA ALA A 19 -36.49 -16.65 23.02
C ALA A 19 -36.56 -15.12 23.05
N SER A 20 -37.27 -14.60 24.05
CA SER A 20 -37.28 -13.20 24.48
C SER A 20 -36.90 -13.08 25.95
N ASP A 21 -36.54 -14.20 26.59
CA ASP A 21 -36.47 -14.35 28.04
C ASP A 21 -35.04 -14.63 28.51
N SER A 22 -34.59 -13.88 29.52
CA SER A 22 -33.26 -14.05 30.12
C SER A 22 -33.13 -15.38 30.87
N SER A 23 -34.24 -16.06 31.14
CA SER A 23 -34.26 -17.43 31.70
C SER A 23 -33.46 -18.43 30.85
N LEU A 24 -33.34 -18.20 29.54
CA LEU A 24 -32.58 -19.04 28.61
C LEU A 24 -31.07 -19.02 28.87
N ILE A 25 -30.54 -17.88 29.34
CA ILE A 25 -29.12 -17.76 29.69
C ILE A 25 -28.80 -18.70 30.85
N LYS A 26 -29.62 -18.66 31.91
CA LYS A 26 -29.38 -19.44 33.13
C LYS A 26 -29.70 -20.93 32.94
N SER A 27 -30.75 -21.26 32.20
CA SER A 27 -31.23 -22.64 32.06
C SER A 27 -30.56 -23.44 30.95
N VAL A 28 -30.08 -22.80 29.87
CA VAL A 28 -29.56 -23.49 28.68
C VAL A 28 -28.13 -23.07 28.37
N ILE A 29 -27.87 -21.78 28.18
CA ILE A 29 -26.56 -21.30 27.71
C ILE A 29 -25.47 -21.58 28.73
N LYS A 30 -25.71 -21.26 30.01
CA LYS A 30 -24.71 -21.44 31.06
C LYS A 30 -24.30 -22.90 31.25
N PRO A 31 -25.22 -23.86 31.47
CA PRO A 31 -24.85 -25.26 31.61
C PRO A 31 -24.13 -25.81 30.37
N LEU A 32 -24.58 -25.43 29.17
CA LEU A 32 -23.92 -25.85 27.95
C LEU A 32 -22.52 -25.28 27.84
N TRP A 33 -22.31 -24.00 28.11
CA TRP A 33 -20.98 -23.38 28.07
C TRP A 33 -20.02 -24.01 29.08
N ASP A 34 -20.48 -24.19 30.33
CA ASP A 34 -19.71 -24.78 31.43
C ASP A 34 -19.32 -26.24 31.13
N SER A 35 -20.13 -26.97 30.35
CA SER A 35 -19.82 -28.34 29.89
C SER A 35 -18.71 -28.43 28.84
N ARG A 36 -18.20 -27.29 28.34
CA ARG A 36 -17.19 -27.20 27.27
C ARG A 36 -17.54 -28.05 26.04
N PRO A 37 -18.61 -27.70 25.33
CA PRO A 37 -19.08 -28.48 24.20
C PRO A 37 -18.14 -28.30 23.01
N HIS A 38 -18.36 -29.08 21.95
CA HIS A 38 -17.58 -28.99 20.70
C HIS A 38 -17.52 -27.54 20.17
N GLU A 39 -16.42 -27.18 19.48
CA GLU A 39 -16.15 -25.84 18.95
C GLU A 39 -17.32 -25.25 18.13
N ASP A 40 -17.98 -26.07 17.31
CA ASP A 40 -19.18 -25.69 16.55
C ASP A 40 -20.33 -25.22 17.44
N ALA A 41 -20.58 -25.95 18.53
CA ALA A 41 -21.65 -25.62 19.47
C ALA A 41 -21.28 -24.36 20.26
N ARG A 42 -20.01 -24.21 20.66
CA ARG A 42 -19.48 -22.99 21.29
C ARG A 42 -19.65 -21.78 20.36
N ALA A 43 -19.23 -21.88 19.10
CA ALA A 43 -19.39 -20.82 18.11
C ALA A 43 -20.86 -20.42 17.94
N CYS A 44 -21.78 -21.39 17.87
CA CYS A 44 -23.21 -21.11 17.80
C CYS A 44 -23.76 -20.47 19.07
N LEU A 45 -23.29 -20.85 20.27
CA LEU A 45 -23.65 -20.21 21.52
C LEU A 45 -23.22 -18.74 21.53
N ILE A 46 -22.01 -18.43 21.05
CA ILE A 46 -21.53 -17.05 20.93
C ILE A 46 -22.40 -16.23 19.98
N LEU A 47 -22.68 -16.74 18.78
CA LEU A 47 -23.59 -16.07 17.84
C LEU A 47 -24.97 -15.80 18.46
N THR A 48 -25.47 -16.76 19.23
CA THR A 48 -26.74 -16.64 19.94
C THR A 48 -26.64 -15.53 20.99
N LEU A 49 -25.61 -15.54 21.84
CA LEU A 49 -25.39 -14.51 22.86
C LEU A 49 -25.26 -13.11 22.30
N LEU A 50 -24.56 -12.93 21.18
CA LEU A 50 -24.42 -11.65 20.50
C LEU A 50 -25.77 -11.09 20.02
N ASN A 51 -26.73 -11.94 19.67
CA ASN A 51 -28.09 -11.51 19.32
C ASN A 51 -28.93 -11.13 20.54
N PHE A 52 -28.66 -11.74 21.70
CA PHE A 52 -29.45 -11.56 22.91
C PHE A 52 -29.00 -10.40 23.78
N ILE A 53 -27.74 -9.99 23.71
CA ILE A 53 -27.14 -9.04 24.65
C ILE A 53 -27.89 -7.70 24.77
N ASN A 54 -28.48 -7.20 23.68
CA ASN A 54 -29.32 -5.99 23.69
C ASN A 54 -30.70 -6.17 24.36
N LYS A 55 -31.17 -7.41 24.47
CA LYS A 55 -32.45 -7.75 25.10
C LYS A 55 -32.31 -8.00 26.60
N LEU A 56 -31.09 -7.98 27.15
CA LEU A 56 -30.84 -8.26 28.56
C LEU A 56 -31.19 -7.06 29.43
N GLN A 57 -32.08 -7.28 30.41
CA GLN A 57 -32.46 -6.26 31.38
C GLN A 57 -31.68 -6.37 32.70
N SER A 58 -31.25 -7.57 33.09
CA SER A 58 -30.49 -7.80 34.33
C SER A 58 -28.99 -7.53 34.16
N ASN A 59 -28.40 -6.79 35.09
CA ASN A 59 -26.95 -6.58 35.15
C ASN A 59 -26.16 -7.88 35.44
N GLU A 60 -26.75 -8.83 36.17
CA GLU A 60 -26.12 -10.14 36.39
C GLU A 60 -25.98 -10.93 35.08
N ASP A 61 -27.05 -10.95 34.28
CA ASP A 61 -27.07 -11.68 33.01
C ASP A 61 -26.11 -11.03 32.01
N LYS A 62 -26.05 -9.68 31.97
CA LYS A 62 -25.05 -8.95 31.17
C LYS A 62 -23.62 -9.31 31.58
N THR A 63 -23.32 -9.30 32.88
CA THR A 63 -21.99 -9.64 33.40
C THR A 63 -21.61 -11.08 33.04
N PHE A 64 -22.56 -12.01 33.14
CA PHE A 64 -22.35 -13.40 32.76
C PHE A 64 -22.08 -13.55 31.26
N VAL A 65 -22.85 -12.89 30.40
CA VAL A 65 -22.63 -12.92 28.94
C VAL A 65 -21.27 -12.30 28.58
N TRP A 66 -20.89 -11.18 29.20
CA TRP A 66 -19.58 -10.57 29.00
C TRP A 66 -18.45 -11.54 29.35
N LYS A 67 -18.58 -12.28 30.45
CA LYS A 67 -17.60 -13.31 30.83
C LYS A 67 -17.48 -14.41 29.78
N ILE A 68 -18.59 -14.92 29.24
CA ILE A 68 -18.54 -15.93 28.17
C ILE A 68 -17.83 -15.39 26.93
N LEU A 69 -18.14 -14.15 26.50
CA LEU A 69 -17.51 -13.54 25.34
C LEU A 69 -16.00 -13.31 25.58
N GLU A 70 -15.61 -12.95 26.80
CA GLU A 70 -14.21 -12.85 27.22
C GLU A 70 -13.48 -14.20 27.20
N GLU A 71 -14.13 -15.28 27.62
CA GLU A 71 -13.57 -16.63 27.55
C GLU A 71 -13.48 -17.13 26.11
N ALA A 72 -14.42 -16.76 25.25
CA ALA A 72 -14.40 -17.08 23.82
C ALA A 72 -13.25 -16.38 23.07
N ALA A 73 -12.80 -15.22 23.56
CA ALA A 73 -11.66 -14.50 23.00
C ALA A 73 -10.32 -15.21 23.25
N ASP A 74 -10.24 -16.04 24.29
CA ASP A 74 -9.09 -16.88 24.63
C ASP A 74 -9.23 -18.33 24.12
N ASP A 75 -10.25 -18.60 23.29
CA ASP A 75 -10.55 -19.94 22.83
C ASP A 75 -9.56 -20.40 21.74
N ASN A 76 -8.98 -21.58 21.93
CA ASN A 76 -8.02 -22.15 20.99
C ASN A 76 -8.64 -22.43 19.60
N TYR A 77 -9.96 -22.58 19.52
CA TYR A 77 -10.65 -22.90 18.28
C TYR A 77 -11.01 -21.63 17.51
N LEU A 78 -10.36 -21.44 16.35
CA LEU A 78 -10.58 -20.31 15.47
C LEU A 78 -12.08 -20.05 15.15
N PRO A 79 -12.95 -21.06 14.91
CA PRO A 79 -14.38 -20.81 14.66
C PRO A 79 -15.09 -20.09 15.81
N VAL A 80 -14.69 -20.36 17.06
CA VAL A 80 -15.26 -19.70 18.25
C VAL A 80 -14.82 -18.23 18.27
N VAL A 81 -13.52 -17.96 18.06
CA VAL A 81 -13.02 -16.58 17.98
C VAL A 81 -13.66 -15.81 16.82
N GLN A 82 -13.80 -16.43 15.65
CA GLN A 82 -14.43 -15.82 14.48
C GLN A 82 -15.89 -15.46 14.71
N SER A 83 -16.61 -16.27 15.49
CA SER A 83 -18.00 -16.01 15.82
C SER A 83 -18.21 -14.69 16.57
N LEU A 84 -17.19 -14.21 17.31
CA LEU A 84 -17.21 -12.89 17.96
C LEU A 84 -17.31 -11.73 16.96
N PHE A 85 -16.96 -11.94 15.68
CA PHE A 85 -17.00 -10.90 14.65
C PHE A 85 -17.94 -11.18 13.49
N SER A 86 -18.64 -12.31 13.52
CA SER A 86 -19.50 -12.75 12.42
C SER A 86 -20.77 -11.90 12.35
N ALA A 87 -20.84 -10.98 11.38
CA ALA A 87 -21.99 -10.14 11.13
C ALA A 87 -23.29 -10.94 10.89
N HIS A 88 -24.39 -10.54 11.51
CA HIS A 88 -25.69 -11.08 11.17
C HIS A 88 -26.19 -10.42 9.87
N ARG A 89 -26.53 -11.24 8.87
CA ARG A 89 -27.29 -10.94 7.63
C ARG A 89 -26.89 -9.62 6.93
N GLY A 90 -25.92 -9.70 6.01
CA GLY A 90 -25.78 -8.72 4.93
C GLY A 90 -25.23 -7.34 5.28
N SER A 91 -24.69 -7.12 6.49
CA SER A 91 -23.92 -5.91 6.80
C SER A 91 -22.45 -6.24 7.05
N SER A 92 -21.57 -5.35 6.60
CA SER A 92 -20.12 -5.43 6.74
C SER A 92 -19.60 -4.91 8.09
N ARG A 93 -20.49 -4.53 9.01
CA ARG A 93 -20.13 -4.01 10.34
C ARG A 93 -20.15 -5.11 11.39
N TRP A 94 -19.19 -5.04 12.31
CA TRP A 94 -19.02 -5.94 13.44
C TRP A 94 -20.32 -6.04 14.27
N PRO A 95 -20.79 -7.25 14.67
CA PRO A 95 -22.05 -7.41 15.43
C PRO A 95 -22.09 -6.57 16.70
N LEU A 96 -20.95 -6.52 17.39
CA LEU A 96 -20.81 -5.83 18.65
C LEU A 96 -20.89 -4.30 18.50
N SER A 97 -20.48 -3.73 17.36
CA SER A 97 -20.63 -2.29 17.12
C SER A 97 -22.08 -1.86 16.85
N ARG A 98 -22.99 -2.81 16.54
CA ARG A 98 -24.45 -2.52 16.45
C ARG A 98 -25.14 -2.43 17.82
N LEU A 99 -24.49 -2.92 18.87
CA LEU A 99 -24.99 -2.87 20.25
C LEU A 99 -24.71 -1.51 20.90
N ILE A 100 -24.06 -0.62 20.16
CA ILE A 100 -23.74 0.73 20.61
C ILE A 100 -25.02 1.56 20.60
N THR A 101 -25.64 1.65 21.76
CA THR A 101 -26.30 2.90 22.14
C THR A 101 -25.19 3.91 22.37
N SER A 102 -25.19 4.97 21.56
CA SER A 102 -24.11 5.95 21.43
C SER A 102 -23.80 6.72 22.73
N SER A 103 -23.07 6.11 23.67
CA SER A 103 -22.32 6.76 24.78
C SER A 103 -21.89 5.84 25.95
N ASP A 104 -22.05 4.51 25.92
CA ASP A 104 -21.64 3.66 27.06
C ASP A 104 -20.13 3.35 27.06
N ASP A 105 -19.37 4.08 27.87
CA ASP A 105 -17.93 3.91 28.07
C ASP A 105 -17.55 2.48 28.53
N ASN A 106 -18.41 1.83 29.33
CA ASN A 106 -18.14 0.46 29.80
C ASN A 106 -18.20 -0.54 28.66
N PHE A 107 -19.16 -0.35 27.75
CA PHE A 107 -19.29 -1.19 26.57
C PHE A 107 -18.10 -0.99 25.62
N GLN A 108 -17.70 0.26 25.36
CA GLN A 108 -16.51 0.55 24.55
C GLN A 108 -15.22 -0.04 25.16
N ALA A 109 -15.07 0.00 26.49
CA ALA A 109 -13.95 -0.62 27.19
C ALA A 109 -13.95 -2.15 27.08
N PHE A 110 -15.12 -2.77 27.18
CA PHE A 110 -15.30 -4.22 26.98
C PHE A 110 -14.91 -4.63 25.55
N ILE A 111 -15.41 -3.90 24.55
CA ILE A 111 -15.07 -4.12 23.15
C ILE A 111 -13.57 -4.07 22.90
N ASN A 112 -12.90 -3.04 23.40
CA ASN A 112 -11.45 -2.93 23.32
C ASN A 112 -10.76 -4.14 23.96
N ARG A 113 -11.21 -4.55 25.14
CA ARG A 113 -10.65 -5.69 25.86
C ARG A 113 -10.71 -6.98 25.04
N ILE A 114 -11.86 -7.28 24.42
CA ILE A 114 -12.03 -8.45 23.55
C ILE A 114 -11.06 -8.39 22.37
N GLN A 115 -11.00 -7.27 21.65
CA GLN A 115 -10.13 -7.14 20.47
C GLN A 115 -8.65 -7.34 20.84
N PHE A 116 -8.18 -6.70 21.92
CA PHE A 116 -6.80 -6.84 22.36
C PHE A 116 -6.47 -8.22 22.89
N ARG A 117 -7.43 -8.87 23.57
CA ARG A 117 -7.24 -10.24 24.07
C ARG A 117 -7.00 -11.22 22.93
N ILE A 118 -7.70 -11.08 21.81
CA ILE A 118 -7.49 -11.94 20.63
C ILE A 118 -6.17 -11.61 19.92
N LEU A 119 -5.75 -10.34 19.86
CA LEU A 119 -4.42 -9.99 19.35
C LEU A 119 -3.29 -10.60 20.17
N ASP A 120 -3.51 -10.72 21.47
CA ASP A 120 -2.60 -11.27 22.46
C ASP A 120 -2.89 -12.74 22.77
N HIS A 121 -3.67 -13.41 21.90
CA HIS A 121 -4.11 -14.78 22.16
C HIS A 121 -2.89 -15.67 22.52
N PRO A 122 -2.92 -16.40 23.66
CA PRO A 122 -1.71 -16.98 24.25
C PRO A 122 -1.07 -18.07 23.37
N THR A 123 -1.89 -18.80 22.62
CA THR A 123 -1.50 -20.05 21.93
C THR A 123 -1.82 -20.05 20.43
N SER A 124 -3.00 -19.57 20.01
CA SER A 124 -3.46 -19.62 18.63
C SER A 124 -2.91 -18.48 17.75
N LEU A 125 -1.91 -18.80 16.92
CA LEU A 125 -1.37 -17.87 15.92
C LEU A 125 -2.40 -17.51 14.84
N GLU A 126 -3.25 -18.46 14.47
CA GLU A 126 -4.31 -18.26 13.47
C GLU A 126 -5.34 -17.24 13.94
N ALA A 127 -5.76 -17.30 15.22
CA ALA A 127 -6.65 -16.32 15.82
C ALA A 127 -6.05 -14.91 15.79
N ARG A 128 -4.77 -14.78 16.15
CA ARG A 128 -4.05 -13.49 16.11
C ARG A 128 -3.95 -12.93 14.69
N LEU A 129 -3.57 -13.77 13.73
CA LEU A 129 -3.44 -13.38 12.31
C LEU A 129 -4.78 -12.91 11.75
N TRP A 130 -5.84 -13.66 12.05
CA TRP A 130 -7.19 -13.32 11.63
C TRP A 130 -7.67 -12.01 12.28
N ALA A 131 -7.39 -11.79 13.58
CA ALA A 131 -7.77 -10.57 14.28
C ALA A 131 -7.09 -9.34 13.69
N TRP A 132 -5.79 -9.42 13.34
CA TRP A 132 -5.11 -8.33 12.64
C TRP A 132 -5.75 -7.95 11.31
N THR A 133 -6.51 -8.85 10.68
CA THR A 133 -7.25 -8.56 9.45
C THR A 133 -8.64 -7.97 9.76
N ASN A 134 -9.30 -8.43 10.83
CA ASN A 134 -10.73 -8.22 11.07
C ASN A 134 -11.09 -7.29 12.23
N ILE A 135 -10.13 -6.76 12.99
CA ILE A 135 -10.39 -5.77 14.03
C ILE A 135 -11.17 -4.57 13.49
N ASP A 136 -12.17 -4.18 14.25
CA ASP A 136 -13.02 -3.04 13.99
C ASP A 136 -12.27 -1.75 14.34
N CYS A 137 -11.96 -1.00 13.28
CA CYS A 137 -11.23 0.24 13.40
C CYS A 137 -12.03 1.36 14.08
N GLU A 138 -13.37 1.28 14.13
CA GLU A 138 -14.24 2.31 14.75
C GLU A 138 -14.18 2.27 16.27
N HIS A 139 -13.99 1.09 16.86
CA HIS A 139 -14.10 0.87 18.32
C HIS A 139 -12.83 0.35 18.98
N CYS A 140 -11.70 0.47 18.29
CA CYS A 140 -10.38 0.13 18.82
C CYS A 140 -9.68 1.38 19.37
N ASP A 141 -9.02 1.25 20.52
CA ASP A 141 -8.03 2.20 21.02
C ASP A 141 -6.85 2.23 20.04
N VAL A 142 -6.83 3.28 19.21
CA VAL A 142 -5.87 3.43 18.12
C VAL A 142 -4.45 3.57 18.66
N GLN A 143 -4.24 4.25 19.78
CA GLN A 143 -2.91 4.44 20.35
C GLN A 143 -2.33 3.12 20.85
N LYS A 144 -3.12 2.37 21.64
CA LYS A 144 -2.70 1.05 22.13
C LYS A 144 -2.44 0.07 20.98
N LEU A 145 -3.22 0.15 19.91
CA LEU A 145 -2.99 -0.67 18.72
C LEU A 145 -1.69 -0.30 17.99
N ILE A 146 -1.42 1.00 17.79
CA ILE A 146 -0.17 1.46 17.16
C ILE A 146 1.05 0.94 17.93
N GLU A 147 1.04 1.04 19.26
CA GLU A 147 2.14 0.54 20.09
C GLU A 147 2.35 -0.97 19.92
N LYS A 148 1.27 -1.75 19.82
CA LYS A 148 1.38 -3.20 19.50
C LYS A 148 1.97 -3.45 18.12
N VAL A 149 1.55 -2.69 17.11
CA VAL A 149 2.10 -2.82 15.75
C VAL A 149 3.59 -2.48 15.75
N LYS A 150 4.00 -1.40 16.41
CA LYS A 150 5.42 -1.03 16.55
C LYS A 150 6.23 -2.18 17.14
N GLN A 151 5.76 -2.76 18.25
CA GLN A 151 6.40 -3.90 18.90
C GLN A 151 6.55 -5.10 17.95
N LEU A 152 5.47 -5.49 17.25
CA LEU A 152 5.51 -6.63 16.31
C LEU A 152 6.45 -6.37 15.13
N CYS A 153 6.46 -5.15 14.59
CA CYS A 153 7.33 -4.79 13.47
C CYS A 153 8.82 -4.89 13.83
N ILE A 154 9.20 -4.72 15.09
CA ILE A 154 10.62 -4.74 15.50
C ILE A 154 11.04 -6.08 16.16
N GLN A 155 10.11 -7.01 16.37
CA GLN A 155 10.37 -8.35 16.90
C GLN A 155 10.64 -9.36 15.78
N PHE A 156 11.60 -10.26 15.96
CA PHE A 156 12.04 -11.22 14.93
C PHE A 156 11.81 -12.69 15.31
N ASP A 157 10.97 -12.96 16.30
CA ASP A 157 10.55 -14.33 16.62
C ASP A 157 9.57 -14.90 15.57
N LYS A 158 9.34 -16.22 15.63
CA LYS A 158 8.47 -16.96 14.69
C LYS A 158 7.06 -16.36 14.58
N ASN A 159 6.49 -15.90 15.69
CA ASN A 159 5.14 -15.36 15.71
C ASN A 159 5.13 -13.95 15.12
N ALA A 160 6.05 -13.08 15.56
CA ALA A 160 6.19 -11.72 15.03
C ALA A 160 6.42 -11.74 13.50
N ASN A 161 7.28 -12.62 13.00
CA ASN A 161 7.53 -12.79 11.56
C ASN A 161 6.28 -13.15 10.76
N THR A 162 5.30 -13.82 11.38
CA THR A 162 4.03 -14.18 10.74
C THR A 162 3.01 -13.04 10.81
N LEU A 163 3.03 -12.24 11.86
CA LEU A 163 1.95 -11.28 12.17
C LEU A 163 2.24 -9.84 11.72
N TRP A 164 3.51 -9.44 11.66
CA TRP A 164 3.90 -8.04 11.53
C TRP A 164 3.32 -7.36 10.28
N GLU A 165 3.21 -8.06 9.14
CA GLU A 165 2.72 -7.46 7.90
C GLU A 165 1.22 -7.14 7.98
N SER A 166 0.42 -8.05 8.53
CA SER A 166 -1.01 -7.81 8.79
C SER A 166 -1.21 -6.66 9.79
N ALA A 167 -0.37 -6.62 10.83
CA ALA A 167 -0.36 -5.55 11.82
C ALA A 167 0.00 -4.19 11.19
N PHE A 168 1.05 -4.15 10.37
CA PHE A 168 1.48 -2.94 9.66
C PHE A 168 0.41 -2.44 8.69
N ASN A 169 -0.25 -3.34 7.96
CA ASN A 169 -1.35 -2.98 7.06
C ASN A 169 -2.53 -2.31 7.79
N LYS A 170 -2.73 -2.58 9.09
CA LYS A 170 -3.72 -1.83 9.89
C LYS A 170 -3.32 -0.38 10.07
N ILE A 171 -2.05 -0.07 10.37
CA ILE A 171 -1.57 1.34 10.40
C ILE A 171 -1.88 2.06 9.08
N ILE A 172 -1.60 1.41 7.95
CA ILE A 172 -1.90 1.96 6.62
C ILE A 172 -3.39 2.25 6.45
N SER A 173 -4.25 1.34 6.92
CA SER A 173 -5.71 1.54 6.88
C SER A 173 -6.18 2.72 7.73
N TYR A 174 -5.54 2.98 8.87
CA TYR A 174 -5.88 4.09 9.75
C TYR A 174 -5.44 5.45 9.20
N TYR A 175 -4.29 5.51 8.52
CA TYR A 175 -3.89 6.71 7.79
C TYR A 175 -4.93 7.10 6.74
N LYS A 176 -5.44 6.12 6.00
CA LYS A 176 -6.52 6.30 5.02
C LYS A 176 -7.80 6.81 5.67
N GLN A 177 -8.15 6.30 6.86
CA GLN A 177 -9.32 6.73 7.63
C GLN A 177 -9.10 8.06 8.38
N GLN A 178 -7.94 8.71 8.24
CA GLN A 178 -7.56 9.93 8.95
C GLN A 178 -7.63 9.83 10.50
N LYS A 179 -7.60 8.61 11.03
CA LYS A 179 -7.61 8.36 12.49
C LYS A 179 -6.22 8.50 13.12
N ILE A 180 -5.18 8.60 12.30
CA ILE A 180 -3.82 8.90 12.71
C ILE A 180 -3.39 10.15 11.98
N SER A 181 -3.00 11.15 12.76
CA SER A 181 -2.65 12.48 12.25
C SER A 181 -1.19 12.55 11.78
N SER A 182 -0.28 11.72 12.35
CA SER A 182 1.16 11.83 12.08
C SER A 182 1.73 10.60 11.38
N SER A 183 2.50 10.80 10.30
CA SER A 183 3.29 9.75 9.64
C SER A 183 4.48 9.24 10.47
N ASN A 184 4.68 9.80 11.68
CA ASN A 184 5.84 9.52 12.51
C ASN A 184 5.91 8.04 12.88
N GLU A 185 4.77 7.35 12.96
CA GLU A 185 4.74 5.93 13.34
C GLU A 185 5.53 5.04 12.37
N VAL A 186 5.42 5.28 11.06
CA VAL A 186 6.17 4.52 10.04
C VAL A 186 7.66 4.86 10.11
N ILE A 187 7.97 6.14 10.31
CA ILE A 187 9.35 6.64 10.43
C ILE A 187 10.02 6.04 11.67
N ASP A 188 9.31 5.99 12.80
CA ASP A 188 9.81 5.45 14.06
C ASP A 188 10.07 3.95 13.98
N ILE A 189 9.17 3.19 13.31
CA ILE A 189 9.39 1.77 13.03
C ILE A 189 10.68 1.58 12.22
N ILE A 190 10.84 2.33 11.11
CA ILE A 190 12.03 2.22 10.26
C ILE A 190 13.30 2.61 11.03
N LYS A 191 13.29 3.73 11.77
CA LYS A 191 14.43 4.14 12.61
C LYS A 191 14.82 3.06 13.60
N LYS A 192 13.84 2.41 14.24
CA LYS A 192 14.12 1.37 15.22
C LYS A 192 14.67 0.10 14.57
N LEU A 193 14.18 -0.28 13.39
CA LEU A 193 14.74 -1.39 12.61
C LEU A 193 16.21 -1.14 12.22
N VAL A 194 16.52 0.07 11.75
CA VAL A 194 17.89 0.49 11.43
C VAL A 194 18.79 0.44 12.69
N SER A 195 18.28 0.94 13.83
CA SER A 195 19.00 0.88 15.11
C SER A 195 19.29 -0.56 15.56
N ILE A 196 18.32 -1.46 15.44
CA ILE A 196 18.50 -2.88 15.79
C ILE A 196 19.63 -3.48 14.95
N ARG A 197 19.68 -3.16 13.66
CA ARG A 197 20.75 -3.65 12.79
C ARG A 197 22.12 -3.14 13.23
N ALA A 198 22.25 -1.84 13.47
CA ALA A 198 23.50 -1.24 13.94
C ALA A 198 23.99 -1.87 15.27
N GLU A 199 23.06 -2.20 16.18
CA GLU A 199 23.39 -2.91 17.41
C GLU A 199 23.92 -4.33 17.17
N VAL A 200 23.34 -5.08 16.22
CA VAL A 200 23.79 -6.43 15.84
C VAL A 200 25.19 -6.36 15.21
N ASP A 201 25.41 -5.44 14.27
CA ASP A 201 26.71 -5.22 13.62
C ASP A 201 27.84 -4.92 14.61
N SER A 202 27.53 -4.15 15.67
CA SER A 202 28.52 -3.81 16.70
C SER A 202 28.91 -4.99 17.60
N LYS A 203 28.10 -6.06 17.62
CA LYS A 203 28.26 -7.22 18.52
C LYS A 203 28.82 -8.45 17.82
N GLU A 204 28.57 -8.63 16.53
CA GLU A 204 28.97 -9.82 15.77
C GLU A 204 29.99 -9.47 14.68
N ASN A 205 31.14 -10.16 14.67
CA ASN A 205 32.12 -10.08 13.58
C ASN A 205 31.52 -10.70 12.31
N ALA A 206 30.69 -9.93 11.57
CA ALA A 206 30.26 -9.94 10.16
C ALA A 206 30.19 -11.25 9.31
N ILE A 207 30.50 -12.43 9.83
CA ILE A 207 30.89 -13.60 9.01
C ILE A 207 29.75 -14.61 8.87
N ASP A 208 28.69 -14.58 9.71
CA ASP A 208 27.64 -15.62 9.65
C ASP A 208 26.23 -15.13 10.03
N ASN A 209 25.85 -13.94 9.57
CA ASN A 209 24.64 -13.29 10.04
C ASN A 209 23.36 -13.72 9.29
N GLN A 210 22.75 -14.82 9.72
CA GLN A 210 21.36 -15.16 9.33
C GLN A 210 20.33 -14.12 9.80
N HIS A 211 20.70 -13.24 10.76
CA HIS A 211 19.89 -12.13 11.28
C HIS A 211 19.91 -10.87 10.42
N ASP A 212 20.78 -10.79 9.39
CA ASP A 212 20.84 -9.63 8.49
C ASP A 212 19.62 -9.61 7.59
N LEU A 213 19.34 -10.76 6.98
CA LEU A 213 18.33 -10.91 5.96
C LEU A 213 16.90 -10.50 6.44
N PRO A 214 16.46 -10.81 7.67
CA PRO A 214 15.14 -10.39 8.18
C PRO A 214 14.93 -8.88 8.30
N VAL A 215 15.91 -8.11 8.80
CA VAL A 215 15.76 -6.64 8.97
C VAL A 215 15.67 -5.98 7.60
N TYR A 216 16.58 -6.33 6.70
CA TYR A 216 16.60 -5.84 5.32
C TYR A 216 15.29 -6.17 4.59
N HIS A 217 14.83 -7.42 4.67
CA HIS A 217 13.56 -7.82 4.08
C HIS A 217 12.37 -7.05 4.66
N ARG A 218 12.38 -6.79 5.97
CA ARG A 218 11.28 -6.06 6.60
C ARG A 218 11.25 -4.60 6.16
N ILE A 219 12.39 -3.91 6.14
CA ILE A 219 12.48 -2.55 5.61
C ILE A 219 12.05 -2.52 4.14
N HIS A 220 12.56 -3.44 3.32
CA HIS A 220 12.18 -3.55 1.91
C HIS A 220 10.67 -3.70 1.74
N ARG A 221 10.06 -4.60 2.51
CA ARG A 221 8.64 -4.91 2.44
C ARG A 221 7.78 -3.75 2.91
N ILE A 222 8.16 -3.06 3.99
CA ILE A 222 7.50 -1.82 4.44
C ILE A 222 7.51 -0.78 3.32
N LEU A 223 8.68 -0.50 2.73
CA LEU A 223 8.78 0.48 1.64
C LEU A 223 7.94 0.07 0.42
N THR A 224 7.90 -1.22 0.08
CA THR A 224 7.06 -1.75 -1.01
C THR A 224 5.58 -1.51 -0.73
N ILE A 225 5.11 -1.82 0.49
CA ILE A 225 3.72 -1.56 0.90
C ILE A 225 3.39 -0.06 0.78
N LEU A 226 4.30 0.82 1.21
CA LEU A 226 4.11 2.26 1.08
C LEU A 226 3.99 2.67 -0.39
N ILE A 227 4.88 2.20 -1.27
CA ILE A 227 4.86 2.49 -2.70
C ILE A 227 3.53 2.07 -3.35
N ASP A 228 3.06 0.87 -3.03
CA ASP A 228 1.81 0.31 -3.58
C ASP A 228 0.58 1.08 -3.11
N ARG A 229 0.63 1.60 -1.88
CA ARG A 229 -0.51 2.25 -1.22
C ARG A 229 -0.43 3.77 -1.23
N ILE A 230 0.64 4.38 -1.73
CA ILE A 230 0.93 5.81 -1.59
C ILE A 230 -0.19 6.72 -2.10
N ASN A 231 -0.89 6.28 -3.16
CA ASN A 231 -1.99 7.04 -3.75
C ASN A 231 -3.23 7.12 -2.84
N GLN A 232 -3.31 6.29 -1.80
CA GLN A 232 -4.41 6.25 -0.82
C GLN A 232 -4.25 7.26 0.32
N PHE A 233 -3.09 7.93 0.40
CA PHE A 233 -2.80 8.95 1.40
C PHE A 233 -3.15 10.34 0.88
N ASP A 234 -3.46 11.25 1.81
CA ASP A 234 -3.54 12.68 1.53
C ASP A 234 -2.15 13.26 1.22
N ASN A 235 -2.13 14.48 0.68
CA ASN A 235 -0.90 15.12 0.25
C ASN A 235 0.06 15.39 1.41
N GLU A 236 -0.43 15.80 2.57
CA GLU A 236 0.39 16.09 3.74
C GLU A 236 1.14 14.83 4.22
N LYS A 237 0.44 13.70 4.37
CA LYS A 237 1.06 12.42 4.76
C LYS A 237 1.99 11.85 3.69
N LYS A 238 1.72 12.11 2.41
CA LYS A 238 2.67 11.73 1.34
C LYS A 238 4.00 12.44 1.52
N LEU A 239 3.96 13.76 1.76
CA LEU A 239 5.16 14.60 1.86
C LEU A 239 6.02 14.23 3.05
N SER A 240 5.42 13.81 4.17
CA SER A 240 6.17 13.47 5.37
C SER A 240 7.02 12.21 5.24
N PHE A 241 6.69 11.29 4.31
CA PHE A 241 7.53 10.13 3.98
C PHE A 241 8.87 10.51 3.33
N ARG A 242 9.07 11.76 2.89
CA ARG A 242 10.38 12.24 2.40
C ARG A 242 11.49 12.07 3.43
N SER A 243 11.15 12.24 4.70
CA SER A 243 12.08 12.10 5.82
C SER A 243 12.66 10.68 5.97
N LEU A 244 12.05 9.66 5.37
CA LEU A 244 12.59 8.30 5.34
C LEU A 244 13.87 8.20 4.50
N ALA A 245 14.00 9.03 3.47
CA ALA A 245 15.07 8.89 2.50
C ALA A 245 16.49 9.07 3.07
N PRO A 246 16.80 10.13 3.84
CA PRO A 246 18.12 10.22 4.47
C PRO A 246 18.41 9.05 5.41
N ILE A 247 17.41 8.57 6.17
CA ILE A 247 17.56 7.44 7.12
C ILE A 247 17.91 6.16 6.37
N ILE A 248 17.17 5.85 5.31
CA ILE A 248 17.33 4.63 4.52
C ILE A 248 18.63 4.65 3.70
N LEU A 249 18.99 5.80 3.10
CA LEU A 249 20.21 5.90 2.29
C LEU A 249 21.49 5.87 3.13
N GLN A 250 21.45 6.42 4.35
CA GLN A 250 22.55 6.27 5.31
C GLN A 250 22.67 4.84 5.81
N PHE A 251 21.54 4.15 5.97
CA PHE A 251 21.53 2.76 6.38
C PHE A 251 22.11 1.85 5.29
N ASP A 252 21.54 1.86 4.09
CA ASP A 252 22.03 1.03 2.98
C ASP A 252 21.59 1.54 1.60
N LYS A 253 22.57 1.66 0.68
CA LYS A 253 22.39 2.14 -0.69
C LYS A 253 21.67 1.15 -1.62
N THR A 254 21.47 -0.10 -1.21
CA THR A 254 20.67 -1.08 -1.96
C THR A 254 19.19 -0.71 -2.01
N PHE A 255 18.70 0.07 -1.04
CA PHE A 255 17.32 0.57 -1.03
C PHE A 255 17.07 1.76 -1.94
N THR A 256 18.11 2.32 -2.57
CA THR A 256 18.02 3.56 -3.35
C THR A 256 16.90 3.55 -4.39
N LEU A 257 16.75 2.46 -5.14
CA LEU A 257 15.69 2.38 -6.15
C LEU A 257 14.30 2.38 -5.50
N THR A 258 14.14 1.61 -4.42
CA THR A 258 12.87 1.49 -3.69
C THR A 258 12.47 2.84 -3.08
N ILE A 259 13.39 3.50 -2.37
CA ILE A 259 13.10 4.80 -1.77
C ILE A 259 12.92 5.89 -2.85
N GLY A 260 13.69 5.86 -3.95
CA GLY A 260 13.50 6.78 -5.07
C GLY A 260 12.16 6.62 -5.77
N THR A 261 11.68 5.38 -5.90
CA THR A 261 10.34 5.11 -6.41
C THR A 261 9.27 5.74 -5.53
N LEU A 262 9.41 5.63 -4.21
CA LEU A 262 8.50 6.27 -3.25
C LEU A 262 8.56 7.80 -3.36
N LEU A 263 9.77 8.38 -3.38
CA LEU A 263 10.00 9.82 -3.48
C LEU A 263 9.42 10.42 -4.76
N ILE A 264 9.62 9.77 -5.90
CA ILE A 264 9.05 10.20 -7.18
C ILE A 264 7.52 10.17 -7.13
N LYS A 265 6.93 9.15 -6.50
CA LYS A 265 5.47 9.03 -6.35
C LYS A 265 4.85 10.13 -5.48
N ILE A 266 5.61 10.70 -4.54
CA ILE A 266 5.16 11.79 -3.65
C ILE A 266 5.59 13.18 -4.12
N ALA A 267 6.35 13.29 -5.21
CA ALA A 267 6.71 14.57 -5.80
C ALA A 267 5.46 15.27 -6.37
N GLN A 268 5.31 16.56 -6.08
CA GLN A 268 4.18 17.40 -6.49
C GLN A 268 4.61 18.55 -7.39
N ASN A 269 5.89 18.91 -7.39
CA ASN A 269 6.42 20.03 -8.18
C ASN A 269 7.88 19.78 -8.61
N ARG A 270 8.46 20.76 -9.31
CA ARG A 270 9.83 20.71 -9.81
C ARG A 270 10.87 20.75 -8.69
N ASP A 271 10.63 21.54 -7.65
CA ASP A 271 11.55 21.68 -6.51
C ASP A 271 11.66 20.36 -5.74
N ASP A 272 10.58 19.59 -5.66
CA ASP A 272 10.57 18.25 -5.09
C ASP A 272 11.47 17.31 -5.88
N LEU A 273 11.35 17.29 -7.21
CA LEU A 273 12.21 16.47 -8.06
C LEU A 273 13.67 16.89 -7.93
N LYS A 274 13.94 18.20 -7.89
CA LYS A 274 15.29 18.71 -7.67
C LYS A 274 15.86 18.24 -6.32
N ALA A 275 15.10 18.36 -5.24
CA ALA A 275 15.51 17.91 -3.92
C ALA A 275 15.79 16.40 -3.88
N ILE A 276 14.98 15.58 -4.56
CA ILE A 276 15.19 14.13 -4.66
C ILE A 276 16.51 13.82 -5.39
N LEU A 277 16.80 14.55 -6.46
CA LEU A 277 18.02 14.36 -7.25
C LEU A 277 19.25 14.78 -6.48
N THR A 278 19.22 15.95 -5.83
CA THR A 278 20.30 16.43 -4.95
C THR A 278 20.56 15.42 -3.83
N LEU A 279 19.51 14.90 -3.20
CA LEU A 279 19.64 13.87 -2.16
C LEU A 279 20.40 12.63 -2.67
N PHE A 280 20.07 12.14 -3.86
CA PHE A 280 20.77 10.98 -4.42
C PHE A 280 22.20 11.30 -4.84
N GLN A 281 22.45 12.46 -5.43
CA GLN A 281 23.79 12.89 -5.83
C GLN A 281 24.73 13.02 -4.61
N GLU A 282 24.22 13.51 -3.48
CA GLU A 282 24.99 13.63 -2.23
C GLU A 282 25.29 12.28 -1.56
N ASN A 283 24.44 11.26 -1.77
CA ASN A 283 24.52 9.99 -1.03
C ASN A 283 25.11 8.82 -1.85
N LEU A 284 25.20 8.95 -3.18
CA LEU A 284 25.58 7.86 -4.09
C LEU A 284 26.88 8.16 -4.86
N PRO A 285 27.72 7.14 -5.12
CA PRO A 285 28.80 7.27 -6.09
C PRO A 285 28.26 7.59 -7.48
N GLU A 286 28.98 8.41 -8.26
CA GLU A 286 28.56 8.91 -9.59
C GLU A 286 28.10 7.78 -10.53
N ASN A 287 28.89 6.71 -10.68
CA ASN A 287 28.55 5.56 -11.53
C ASN A 287 27.27 4.81 -11.08
N TYR A 288 26.96 4.81 -9.79
CA TYR A 288 25.75 4.17 -9.26
C TYR A 288 24.54 5.09 -9.41
N PHE A 289 24.75 6.40 -9.23
CA PHE A 289 23.75 7.42 -9.42
C PHE A 289 23.16 7.37 -10.84
N GLU A 290 24.00 7.34 -11.88
CA GLU A 290 23.53 7.27 -13.28
C GLU A 290 22.60 6.08 -13.55
N ASN A 291 22.96 4.88 -13.06
CA ASN A 291 22.15 3.67 -13.24
C ASN A 291 20.80 3.77 -12.54
N ILE A 292 20.78 4.35 -11.34
CA ILE A 292 19.54 4.62 -10.59
C ILE A 292 18.70 5.66 -11.33
N LEU A 293 19.30 6.71 -11.87
CA LEU A 293 18.60 7.75 -12.61
C LEU A 293 17.84 7.18 -13.82
N ILE A 294 18.44 6.26 -14.57
CA ILE A 294 17.78 5.60 -15.71
C ILE A 294 16.49 4.90 -15.25
N ARG A 295 16.57 4.11 -14.17
CA ARG A 295 15.40 3.39 -13.63
C ARG A 295 14.32 4.34 -13.10
N LEU A 296 14.74 5.42 -12.44
CA LEU A 296 13.84 6.43 -11.91
C LEU A 296 13.17 7.24 -13.04
N ALA A 297 13.86 7.48 -14.16
CA ALA A 297 13.31 8.11 -15.35
C ALA A 297 12.20 7.27 -16.00
N GLU A 298 12.38 5.94 -16.08
CA GLU A 298 11.34 5.00 -16.53
C GLU A 298 10.07 5.11 -15.66
N ILE A 299 10.25 5.19 -14.33
CA ILE A 299 9.15 5.30 -13.36
C ILE A 299 8.46 6.66 -13.47
N LEU A 300 9.21 7.76 -13.59
CA LEU A 300 8.65 9.10 -13.77
C LEU A 300 7.80 9.17 -15.04
N SER A 301 8.25 8.47 -16.09
CA SER A 301 7.62 8.46 -17.42
C SER A 301 6.47 7.47 -17.55
N ASN A 302 6.22 6.61 -16.56
CA ASN A 302 5.07 5.71 -16.60
C ASN A 302 3.80 6.43 -16.12
N LYS A 303 2.77 6.48 -16.99
CA LYS A 303 1.48 7.11 -16.69
C LYS A 303 0.84 6.56 -15.43
N LYS A 304 1.11 5.33 -14.97
CA LYS A 304 0.46 4.79 -13.76
C LYS A 304 1.18 5.15 -12.46
N SER A 305 2.40 5.68 -12.53
CA SER A 305 3.28 5.80 -11.36
C SER A 305 3.42 7.20 -10.79
N ASN A 306 3.29 8.28 -11.57
CA ASN A 306 3.53 9.64 -11.06
C ASN A 306 2.33 10.59 -11.27
N CYS A 307 1.77 11.11 -10.18
CA CYS A 307 0.64 12.05 -10.22
C CYS A 307 1.02 13.46 -10.70
N PHE A 308 2.21 13.95 -10.41
CA PHE A 308 2.68 15.26 -10.85
C PHE A 308 2.82 15.34 -12.36
N VAL A 309 3.59 14.44 -12.99
CA VAL A 309 3.80 14.45 -14.44
C VAL A 309 2.49 14.25 -15.21
N GLN A 310 1.55 13.49 -14.66
CA GLN A 310 0.22 13.34 -15.25
C GLN A 310 -0.56 14.65 -15.31
N GLN A 311 -0.46 15.48 -14.26
CA GLN A 311 -1.22 16.73 -14.15
C GLN A 311 -0.71 17.83 -15.09
N LEU A 312 0.55 17.72 -15.54
CA LEU A 312 1.14 18.69 -16.45
C LEU A 312 0.52 18.63 -17.85
N THR A 313 0.24 19.80 -18.41
CA THR A 313 -0.05 20.00 -19.83
C THR A 313 1.15 19.63 -20.70
N VAL A 314 0.93 19.51 -22.01
CA VAL A 314 2.01 19.19 -22.97
C VAL A 314 3.12 20.24 -22.93
N ASN A 315 2.77 21.52 -22.81
CA ASN A 315 3.74 22.62 -22.72
C ASN A 315 4.49 22.62 -21.38
N GLU A 316 3.81 22.37 -20.26
CA GLU A 316 4.50 22.26 -18.97
C GLU A 316 5.45 21.06 -18.89
N LYS A 317 5.14 19.97 -19.62
CA LYS A 317 6.04 18.82 -19.81
C LYS A 317 7.25 19.17 -20.67
N LEU A 318 7.06 19.97 -21.72
CA LEU A 318 8.16 20.51 -22.54
C LEU A 318 9.08 21.40 -21.71
N ASP A 319 8.52 22.28 -20.88
CA ASP A 319 9.28 23.13 -19.97
C ASP A 319 10.03 22.30 -18.91
N LEU A 320 9.40 21.25 -18.38
CA LEU A 320 10.05 20.32 -17.44
C LEU A 320 11.21 19.59 -18.11
N ALA A 321 11.02 19.12 -19.35
CA ALA A 321 12.08 18.48 -20.13
C ALA A 321 13.23 19.44 -20.43
N GLN A 322 12.94 20.70 -20.76
CA GLN A 322 13.94 21.72 -20.98
C GLN A 322 14.73 22.04 -19.70
N TRP A 323 14.06 22.05 -18.54
CA TRP A 323 14.72 22.17 -17.25
C TRP A 323 15.67 21.00 -16.99
N PHE A 324 15.25 19.76 -17.24
CA PHE A 324 16.10 18.57 -17.10
C PHE A 324 17.33 18.58 -18.02
N ILE A 325 17.25 19.18 -19.23
CA ILE A 325 18.42 19.34 -20.12
C ILE A 325 19.43 20.35 -19.54
N LYS A 326 18.93 21.42 -18.91
CA LYS A 326 19.79 22.47 -18.35
C LYS A 326 20.51 22.03 -17.09
N GLU A 327 19.90 21.15 -16.30
CA GLU A 327 20.55 20.54 -15.15
C GLU A 327 21.49 19.42 -15.62
N LYS A 328 22.80 19.63 -15.44
CA LYS A 328 23.89 18.86 -16.09
C LYS A 328 23.81 17.34 -15.92
N ASP A 329 23.12 16.87 -14.89
CA ASP A 329 23.05 15.44 -14.54
C ASP A 329 21.67 14.80 -14.77
N CYS A 330 20.70 15.58 -15.27
CA CYS A 330 19.30 15.15 -15.33
C CYS A 330 18.80 14.87 -16.74
N GLY A 331 19.68 15.00 -17.74
CA GLY A 331 19.36 14.77 -19.15
C GLY A 331 18.70 13.40 -19.42
N LEU A 332 18.97 12.40 -18.59
CA LEU A 332 18.38 11.06 -18.66
C LEU A 332 16.85 11.04 -18.46
N PHE A 333 16.29 11.94 -17.64
CA PHE A 333 14.84 12.05 -17.44
C PHE A 333 14.10 12.60 -18.66
N VAL A 334 14.82 13.38 -19.48
CA VAL A 334 14.27 14.12 -20.62
C VAL A 334 13.69 13.18 -21.66
N PHE A 335 14.45 12.14 -22.01
CA PHE A 335 14.14 11.36 -23.20
C PHE A 335 12.90 10.47 -23.00
N ASP A 336 12.81 9.74 -21.88
CA ASP A 336 11.64 8.90 -21.60
C ASP A 336 10.37 9.72 -21.33
N LEU A 337 10.52 10.90 -20.71
CA LEU A 337 9.43 11.85 -20.49
C LEU A 337 8.86 12.35 -21.83
N LEU A 338 9.74 12.85 -22.70
CA LEU A 338 9.34 13.41 -23.99
C LEU A 338 8.78 12.35 -24.93
N LYS A 339 9.43 11.19 -25.02
CA LYS A 339 8.98 10.06 -25.85
C LYS A 339 7.60 9.55 -25.43
N SER A 340 7.34 9.44 -24.13
CA SER A 340 6.12 8.82 -23.62
C SER A 340 4.94 9.79 -23.52
N HIS A 341 5.20 11.08 -23.31
CA HIS A 341 4.14 12.05 -22.97
C HIS A 341 4.05 13.28 -23.87
N VAL A 342 4.99 13.53 -24.77
CA VAL A 342 5.03 14.78 -25.54
C VAL A 342 5.08 14.52 -27.04
N PHE A 343 6.06 13.78 -27.54
CA PHE A 343 6.29 13.63 -28.99
C PHE A 343 5.13 13.02 -29.78
N ASN A 344 4.21 12.32 -29.12
CA ASN A 344 3.06 11.67 -29.74
C ASN A 344 1.71 12.31 -29.36
N GLN A 345 1.69 13.47 -28.68
CA GLN A 345 0.45 14.12 -28.27
C GLN A 345 -0.01 15.20 -29.28
N PRO A 346 -1.31 15.29 -29.60
CA PRO A 346 -1.86 16.39 -30.38
C PRO A 346 -1.75 17.70 -29.59
N GLY A 347 -1.16 18.74 -30.19
CA GLY A 347 -0.95 20.04 -29.56
C GLY A 347 0.45 20.30 -28.98
N ALA A 348 1.40 19.37 -29.14
CA ALA A 348 2.81 19.63 -28.80
C ALA A 348 3.42 20.71 -29.72
N ASP A 349 4.13 21.67 -29.14
CA ASP A 349 4.94 22.63 -29.90
C ASP A 349 6.06 21.89 -30.64
N ARG A 350 5.95 21.88 -31.97
CA ARG A 350 6.83 21.12 -32.87
C ARG A 350 8.23 21.72 -32.93
N GLU A 351 8.35 23.04 -32.89
CA GLU A 351 9.63 23.76 -32.97
C GLU A 351 10.42 23.58 -31.66
N GLN A 352 9.71 23.66 -30.53
CA GLN A 352 10.31 23.36 -29.23
C GLN A 352 10.77 21.91 -29.13
N CYS A 353 9.96 20.94 -29.60
CA CYS A 353 10.36 19.53 -29.66
C CYS A 353 11.63 19.30 -30.51
N GLN A 354 11.74 19.94 -31.68
CA GLN A 354 12.92 19.86 -32.54
C GLN A 354 14.15 20.42 -31.84
N THR A 355 14.01 21.57 -31.20
CA THR A 355 15.09 22.23 -30.47
C THR A 355 15.61 21.35 -29.35
N LEU A 356 14.72 20.73 -28.57
CA LEU A 356 15.09 19.78 -27.51
C LEU A 356 15.80 18.54 -28.07
N LEU A 357 15.34 17.98 -29.20
CA LEU A 357 16.02 16.87 -29.88
C LEU A 357 17.42 17.22 -30.39
N ARG A 358 17.61 18.43 -30.92
CA ARG A 358 18.94 18.92 -31.32
C ARG A 358 19.85 19.06 -30.10
N GLN A 359 19.35 19.66 -29.02
CA GLN A 359 20.09 19.81 -27.76
C GLN A 359 20.49 18.45 -27.17
N MET A 360 19.59 17.46 -27.16
CA MET A 360 19.90 16.11 -26.70
C MET A 360 20.97 15.41 -27.55
N ARG A 361 20.95 15.59 -28.89
CA ARG A 361 21.97 15.04 -29.79
C ARG A 361 23.35 15.68 -29.63
N GLN A 362 23.37 16.94 -29.19
CA GLN A 362 24.58 17.71 -28.93
C GLN A 362 25.04 17.61 -27.47
N SER A 363 24.30 16.88 -26.63
CA SER A 363 24.64 16.70 -25.23
C SER A 363 25.99 15.98 -25.07
N GLU A 364 26.76 16.42 -24.07
CA GLU A 364 27.99 15.75 -23.63
C GLU A 364 27.68 14.38 -22.99
N ASN A 365 26.44 14.16 -22.53
CA ASN A 365 26.00 12.87 -22.03
C ASN A 365 25.82 11.86 -23.19
N LEU A 366 26.74 10.92 -23.30
CA LEU A 366 26.78 9.92 -24.38
C LEU A 366 25.51 9.06 -24.46
N PHE A 367 24.93 8.70 -23.31
CA PHE A 367 23.71 7.90 -23.26
C PHE A 367 22.51 8.67 -23.82
N LEU A 368 22.33 9.93 -23.40
CA LEU A 368 21.27 10.78 -23.91
C LEU A 368 21.40 11.01 -25.42
N ARG A 369 22.64 11.27 -25.88
CA ARG A 369 22.97 11.41 -27.29
C ARG A 369 22.64 10.15 -28.09
N GLN A 370 23.01 8.97 -27.57
CA GLN A 370 22.71 7.69 -28.19
C GLN A 370 21.19 7.47 -28.28
N GLN A 371 20.43 7.66 -27.20
CA GLN A 371 18.98 7.49 -27.22
C GLN A 371 18.28 8.43 -28.21
N ALA A 372 18.70 9.70 -28.26
CA ALA A 372 18.18 10.67 -29.21
C ALA A 372 18.46 10.28 -30.67
N LEU A 373 19.66 9.76 -30.96
CA LEU A 373 20.03 9.27 -32.29
C LEU A 373 19.22 8.03 -32.68
N GLU A 374 19.13 7.02 -31.80
CA GLU A 374 18.36 5.80 -32.04
C GLU A 374 16.88 6.08 -32.31
N TYR A 375 16.30 7.01 -31.56
CA TYR A 375 14.93 7.47 -31.76
C TYR A 375 14.73 8.07 -33.15
N THR A 376 15.62 8.99 -33.52
CA THR A 376 15.60 9.66 -34.82
C THR A 376 15.68 8.65 -35.97
N VAL A 377 16.57 7.65 -35.86
CA VAL A 377 16.76 6.59 -36.86
C VAL A 377 15.53 5.67 -36.95
N ARG A 378 15.00 5.18 -35.81
CA ARG A 378 13.79 4.34 -35.79
C ARG A 378 12.57 5.05 -36.37
N TRP A 379 12.47 6.36 -36.14
CA TRP A 379 11.38 7.19 -36.66
C TRP A 379 11.48 7.38 -38.19
N LYS A 380 12.68 7.71 -38.71
CA LYS A 380 12.92 7.78 -40.17
C LYS A 380 12.52 6.48 -40.89
N ARG A 381 12.91 5.32 -40.34
CA ARG A 381 12.54 4.01 -40.90
C ARG A 381 11.03 3.74 -40.90
N LYS A 382 10.30 4.17 -39.85
CA LYS A 382 8.83 4.05 -39.82
C LYS A 382 8.16 4.94 -40.86
N ARG A 383 8.67 6.17 -41.07
CA ARG A 383 8.19 7.09 -42.13
C ARG A 383 8.39 6.49 -43.51
N GLU A 384 9.58 5.99 -43.82
CA GLU A 384 9.88 5.35 -45.10
C GLU A 384 8.95 4.14 -45.36
N LYS A 385 8.66 3.34 -44.33
CA LYS A 385 7.71 2.22 -44.43
C LYS A 385 6.28 2.69 -44.70
N HIS A 386 5.78 3.71 -44.00
CA HIS A 386 4.44 4.27 -44.22
C HIS A 386 4.32 4.97 -45.58
N GLN A 387 5.38 5.64 -46.04
CA GLN A 387 5.39 6.30 -47.35
C GLN A 387 5.43 5.27 -48.49
N ARG A 388 6.17 4.17 -48.34
CA ARG A 388 6.10 3.02 -49.25
C ARG A 388 4.69 2.39 -49.28
N GLN A 389 4.08 2.17 -48.12
CA GLN A 389 2.70 1.63 -48.04
C GLN A 389 1.66 2.57 -48.67
N ARG A 390 1.77 3.89 -48.47
CA ARG A 390 0.91 4.88 -49.12
C ARG A 390 1.10 4.91 -50.64
N ASN A 391 2.35 4.81 -51.09
CA ASN A 391 2.66 4.75 -52.52
C ASN A 391 2.18 3.43 -53.16
N GLU A 392 2.18 2.32 -52.41
CA GLU A 392 1.61 1.05 -52.86
C GLU A 392 0.08 1.10 -52.93
N LEU A 393 -0.58 1.75 -51.96
CA LEU A 393 -2.04 1.96 -51.94
C LEU A 393 -2.53 2.95 -53.01
N SER A 394 -1.76 4.01 -53.30
CA SER A 394 -2.09 4.99 -54.36
C SER A 394 -1.86 4.45 -55.77
N VAL A 395 -1.03 3.43 -55.94
CA VAL A 395 -0.89 2.69 -57.21
C VAL A 395 -2.07 1.75 -57.45
N THR A 396 -2.79 1.32 -56.40
CA THR A 396 -3.98 0.46 -56.53
C THR A 396 -5.32 1.19 -56.64
N ASN A 397 -5.43 2.46 -56.22
CA ASN A 397 -6.68 3.23 -56.29
C ASN A 397 -6.44 4.61 -56.92
N ALA A 398 -6.45 4.65 -58.25
CA ALA A 398 -6.57 5.89 -59.01
C ALA A 398 -8.06 6.20 -59.27
N SER A 399 -8.82 6.57 -58.24
CA SER A 399 -10.05 7.37 -58.41
C SER A 399 -10.59 7.90 -57.07
N SER A 400 -11.02 9.17 -57.13
CA SER A 400 -11.89 9.96 -56.23
C SER A 400 -11.36 10.50 -54.89
N ASP A 401 -11.37 11.83 -54.86
CA ASP A 401 -11.51 12.83 -53.79
C ASP A 401 -10.47 12.99 -52.66
N PRO A 402 -9.91 14.21 -52.49
CA PRO A 402 -9.05 14.56 -51.38
C PRO A 402 -9.84 15.34 -50.32
N ASP A 403 -10.45 14.66 -49.36
CA ASP A 403 -10.95 15.34 -48.16
C ASP A 403 -11.03 14.41 -46.95
N THR A 404 -9.86 14.03 -46.44
CA THR A 404 -9.66 13.71 -45.02
C THR A 404 -8.28 14.18 -44.62
N SER A 405 -8.23 15.33 -43.95
CA SER A 405 -7.05 15.97 -43.38
C SER A 405 -6.51 15.19 -42.17
N ASP A 406 -5.99 14.00 -42.42
CA ASP A 406 -5.08 13.30 -41.50
C ASP A 406 -3.66 13.88 -41.68
N PHE A 407 -3.51 15.17 -41.33
CA PHE A 407 -2.24 15.90 -41.35
C PHE A 407 -1.37 15.47 -40.16
N SER A 408 -0.74 14.31 -40.33
CA SER A 408 0.26 13.74 -39.43
C SER A 408 1.53 14.62 -39.34
N LEU A 409 2.22 14.54 -38.20
CA LEU A 409 3.52 15.13 -37.83
C LEU A 409 4.70 14.79 -38.81
N PHE A 410 4.45 14.34 -40.04
CA PHE A 410 5.45 13.86 -41.01
C PHE A 410 6.36 14.96 -41.58
N GLU A 411 5.95 16.23 -41.60
CA GLU A 411 6.70 17.35 -42.19
C GLU A 411 7.75 17.98 -41.25
N ILE A 412 7.90 17.46 -40.03
CA ILE A 412 8.62 18.12 -38.93
C ILE A 412 10.15 17.98 -39.01
N PHE A 413 10.71 17.13 -39.86
CA PHE A 413 12.14 16.76 -39.72
C PHE A 413 12.99 16.92 -40.99
N ASP A 414 12.46 17.54 -42.04
CA ASP A 414 13.18 17.72 -43.31
C ASP A 414 14.19 18.89 -43.26
N SER A 415 14.28 19.65 -42.16
CA SER A 415 15.17 20.81 -42.01
C SER A 415 16.39 20.60 -41.07
N ILE A 416 16.76 19.34 -40.77
CA ILE A 416 17.95 19.05 -39.95
C ILE A 416 18.96 18.27 -40.79
N GLU A 417 19.81 19.03 -41.50
CA GLU A 417 20.99 18.50 -42.19
C GLU A 417 21.95 17.80 -41.21
N ILE A 418 22.66 16.80 -41.75
CA ILE A 418 23.56 15.88 -41.05
C ILE A 418 24.84 16.58 -40.62
#